data_AF-A0A529FJ26-F1
#
_entry.id   AF-A0A529FJ26-F1
#
_cell.length_a   1.000
_cell.length_b   1.000
_cell.length_c   1.000
_cell.angle_alpha   90.00
_cell.angle_beta   90.00
_cell.angle_gamma   90.00
#
_symmetry.space_group_name_H-M   'P 1'
#
loop_
_entity.id
_entity.type
_entity.pdbx_description
1 polymer ?
#
loop_
_entity_poly.entity_id
_entity_poly.type
_entity_poly.pdbx_seq_one_letter_code
_entity_poly.pdbx_strand_id
1 'polypeptide(L)'
;WEPEQDVNWGSEAKWLGDERYSGDRELHGHLGAVQMGLIYVNPEGPNGNPDPLAAARDIRETFRRMAMNDEETVALIAGGHTFGKTHGAGDAALVGAEPEGAGIEAQGLGWSSKYATGIAGDAITSGLEVTWTTTPTKWSNNFFDNLFNYEWELTKSPAGAHQWTPKAGAGAGLVPDAHNPS
;
A
#
# COMPACT_ATOMS: atom_id res chain seq x y z
N TRP A 1 13.62 24.47 -10.83
CA TRP A 1 12.28 24.68 -10.23
C TRP A 1 11.20 23.89 -10.96
N GLU A 2 11.58 22.86 -11.71
CA GLU A 2 10.71 22.03 -12.53
C GLU A 2 11.05 20.56 -12.23
N PRO A 3 10.19 19.59 -12.59
CA PRO A 3 10.50 18.18 -12.37
C PRO A 3 11.71 17.73 -13.20
N GLU A 4 12.52 16.83 -12.64
CA GLU A 4 13.62 16.19 -13.35
C GLU A 4 13.11 15.45 -14.60
N GLN A 5 13.80 15.64 -15.73
CA GLN A 5 13.39 15.11 -17.04
C GLN A 5 14.24 13.91 -17.50
N ASP A 6 15.31 13.61 -16.77
CA ASP A 6 16.28 12.57 -17.06
C ASP A 6 16.00 11.25 -16.31
N VAL A 7 14.94 11.22 -15.49
CA VAL A 7 14.51 10.00 -14.81
C VAL A 7 13.60 9.17 -15.72
N ASN A 8 14.06 7.99 -16.10
CA ASN A 8 13.25 7.01 -16.83
C ASN A 8 12.58 6.03 -15.85
N TRP A 9 11.28 6.19 -15.65
CA TRP A 9 10.43 5.39 -14.75
C TRP A 9 9.91 4.06 -15.34
N GLY A 10 10.20 3.77 -16.61
CA GLY A 10 9.73 2.59 -17.33
C GLY A 10 9.09 2.92 -18.68
N SER A 11 8.81 1.89 -19.48
CA SER A 11 8.22 2.03 -20.81
C SER A 11 6.69 2.06 -20.80
N GLU A 12 6.06 1.75 -19.67
CA GLU A 12 4.61 1.61 -19.59
C GLU A 12 3.90 2.95 -19.81
N ALA A 13 2.90 2.94 -20.69
CA ALA A 13 2.05 4.11 -20.97
C ALA A 13 0.81 4.18 -20.06
N LYS A 14 0.64 3.23 -19.14
CA LYS A 14 -0.51 3.14 -18.23
C LYS A 14 -0.04 2.99 -16.78
N TRP A 15 -0.72 3.70 -15.87
CA TRP A 15 -0.54 3.50 -14.44
C TRP A 15 -0.79 2.04 -14.06
N LEU A 16 0.02 1.54 -13.13
CA LEU A 16 0.04 0.15 -12.68
C LEU A 16 0.33 -0.89 -13.78
N GLY A 17 0.76 -0.45 -14.97
CA GLY A 17 1.26 -1.35 -16.00
C GLY A 17 2.53 -2.07 -15.55
N ASP A 18 2.71 -3.26 -16.11
CA ASP A 18 3.91 -4.10 -15.96
C ASP A 18 4.36 -4.58 -17.35
N GLU A 19 5.37 -3.91 -17.91
CA GLU A 19 6.09 -4.33 -19.12
C GLU A 19 7.61 -4.36 -18.85
N ARG A 20 7.98 -4.64 -17.60
CA ARG A 20 9.33 -4.41 -17.06
C ARG A 20 10.03 -5.65 -16.56
N TYR A 21 9.45 -6.83 -16.74
CA TYR A 21 10.06 -8.10 -16.40
C TYR A 21 10.48 -8.90 -17.63
N SER A 22 11.52 -9.70 -17.47
CA SER A 22 11.92 -10.74 -18.42
C SER A 22 12.39 -12.00 -17.69
N GLY A 23 12.57 -13.11 -18.41
CA GLY A 23 13.08 -14.36 -17.83
C GLY A 23 12.26 -14.85 -16.65
N ASP A 24 12.95 -15.30 -15.59
CA ASP A 24 12.33 -15.65 -14.31
C ASP A 24 12.25 -14.39 -13.41
N ARG A 25 11.32 -13.50 -13.74
CA ARG A 25 10.99 -12.31 -12.94
C ARG A 25 12.20 -11.40 -12.68
N GLU A 26 13.03 -11.21 -13.70
CA GLU A 26 14.15 -10.27 -13.69
C GLU A 26 13.64 -8.87 -14.03
N LEU A 27 13.68 -7.96 -13.06
CA LEU A 27 13.25 -6.58 -13.22
C LEU A 27 14.23 -5.82 -14.12
N HIS A 28 13.70 -5.05 -15.08
CA HIS A 28 14.49 -4.39 -16.12
C HIS A 28 15.50 -3.40 -15.55
N GLY A 29 16.77 -3.55 -15.97
CA GLY A 29 17.83 -2.55 -15.83
C GLY A 29 17.90 -1.89 -14.45
N HIS A 30 17.71 -0.57 -14.44
CA HIS A 30 17.81 0.31 -13.26
C HIS A 30 16.48 0.54 -12.53
N LEU A 31 15.36 -0.04 -12.98
CA LEU A 31 14.06 0.22 -12.38
C LEU A 31 14.01 -0.31 -10.93
N GLY A 32 13.47 0.49 -10.02
CA GLY A 32 13.36 0.15 -8.59
C GLY A 32 11.98 -0.35 -8.14
N ALA A 33 10.99 -0.39 -9.02
CA ALA A 33 9.60 -0.72 -8.69
C ALA A 33 8.97 -1.74 -9.64
N VAL A 34 8.04 -2.55 -9.14
CA VAL A 34 7.43 -3.67 -9.88
C VAL A 34 6.34 -3.27 -10.87
N GLN A 35 5.76 -2.08 -10.75
CA GLN A 35 4.74 -1.55 -11.66
C GLN A 35 4.90 -0.03 -11.79
N MET A 36 4.39 0.53 -12.90
CA MET A 36 4.43 1.97 -13.15
C MET A 36 3.62 2.73 -12.10
N GLY A 37 4.25 3.72 -11.45
CA GLY A 37 3.62 4.55 -10.42
C GLY A 37 3.62 3.98 -9.00
N LEU A 38 4.15 2.77 -8.78
CA LEU A 38 4.40 2.26 -7.43
C LEU A 38 5.79 2.67 -6.94
N ILE A 39 5.95 2.76 -5.62
CA ILE A 39 7.25 3.06 -4.99
C ILE A 39 8.18 1.85 -5.04
N TYR A 40 7.70 0.68 -4.60
CA TYR A 40 8.46 -0.57 -4.55
C TYR A 40 7.65 -1.70 -5.17
N VAL A 41 6.72 -2.25 -4.39
CA VAL A 41 5.95 -3.45 -4.71
C VAL A 41 4.45 -3.18 -4.69
N ASN A 42 3.67 -4.10 -5.26
CA ASN A 42 2.23 -4.10 -5.14
C ASN A 42 1.84 -4.61 -3.73
N PRO A 43 1.04 -3.86 -2.95
CA PRO A 43 0.69 -4.25 -1.59
C PRO A 43 -0.26 -5.46 -1.52
N GLU A 44 -0.91 -5.83 -2.62
CA GLU A 44 -1.73 -7.04 -2.75
C GLU A 44 -0.92 -8.26 -3.22
N GLY A 45 0.39 -8.10 -3.46
CA GLY A 45 1.28 -9.11 -4.00
C GLY A 45 1.45 -9.01 -5.53
N PRO A 46 2.37 -9.81 -6.12
CA PRO A 46 2.72 -9.76 -7.54
C PRO A 46 1.50 -9.74 -8.46
N ASN A 47 1.30 -8.65 -9.20
CA ASN A 47 0.18 -8.47 -10.12
C ASN A 47 -1.20 -8.65 -9.46
N GLY A 48 -1.32 -8.31 -8.17
CA GLY A 48 -2.53 -8.47 -7.37
C GLY A 48 -2.79 -9.89 -6.86
N ASN A 49 -1.85 -10.82 -7.06
CA ASN A 49 -1.94 -12.17 -6.50
C ASN A 49 -1.40 -12.20 -5.06
N PRO A 50 -2.23 -12.52 -4.05
CA PRO A 50 -1.85 -12.43 -2.63
C PRO A 50 -1.04 -13.64 -2.15
N ASP A 51 0.10 -13.90 -2.81
CA ASP A 51 1.10 -14.88 -2.40
C ASP A 51 2.23 -14.16 -1.63
N PRO A 52 2.33 -14.35 -0.30
CA PRO A 52 3.35 -13.66 0.51
C PRO A 52 4.78 -14.06 0.18
N LEU A 53 5.03 -15.30 -0.28
CA LEU A 53 6.37 -15.76 -0.63
C LEU A 53 6.80 -15.15 -1.97
N ALA A 54 5.89 -15.08 -2.93
CA ALA A 54 6.15 -14.37 -4.18
C ALA A 54 6.33 -12.85 -3.94
N ALA A 55 5.54 -12.25 -3.05
CA ALA A 55 5.71 -10.85 -2.65
C ALA A 55 7.07 -10.60 -1.98
N ALA A 56 7.54 -11.50 -1.11
CA ALA A 56 8.84 -11.37 -0.45
C ALA A 56 10.02 -11.36 -1.44
N ARG A 57 9.90 -12.06 -2.59
CA ARG A 57 10.90 -12.00 -3.68
C ARG A 57 10.99 -10.59 -4.26
N ASP A 58 9.86 -9.97 -4.56
CA ASP A 58 9.78 -8.61 -5.10
C ASP A 58 10.26 -7.57 -4.09
N ILE A 59 9.84 -7.71 -2.82
CA ILE A 59 10.25 -6.80 -1.73
C ILE A 59 11.77 -6.79 -1.64
N ARG A 60 12.40 -7.97 -1.55
CA ARG A 60 13.85 -8.07 -1.47
C ARG A 60 14.55 -7.41 -2.67
N GLU A 61 14.09 -7.67 -3.89
CA GLU A 61 14.76 -7.14 -5.08
C GLU A 61 14.60 -5.62 -5.20
N THR A 62 13.40 -5.09 -4.98
CA THR A 62 13.13 -3.64 -5.08
C THR A 62 13.85 -2.86 -3.98
N PHE A 63 13.83 -3.34 -2.74
CA PHE A 63 14.58 -2.70 -1.64
C PHE A 63 16.10 -2.79 -1.86
N ARG A 64 16.62 -3.92 -2.36
CA ARG A 64 18.04 -4.05 -2.74
C ARG A 64 18.44 -3.00 -3.78
N ARG A 65 17.59 -2.72 -4.76
CA ARG A 65 17.81 -1.66 -5.77
C ARG A 65 17.73 -0.25 -5.19
N MET A 66 17.07 -0.09 -4.05
CA MET A 66 17.06 1.15 -3.27
C MET A 66 18.03 1.11 -2.08
N ALA A 67 19.09 0.32 -2.20
CA ALA A 67 20.22 0.25 -1.28
C ALA A 67 19.87 -0.20 0.15
N MET A 68 18.81 -0.98 0.32
CA MET A 68 18.46 -1.60 1.60
C MET A 68 18.70 -3.11 1.54
N ASN A 69 19.38 -3.64 2.55
CA ASN A 69 19.56 -5.08 2.76
C ASN A 69 18.33 -5.71 3.45
N ASP A 70 18.37 -7.02 3.72
CA ASP A 70 17.24 -7.75 4.33
C ASP A 70 16.86 -7.20 5.72
N GLU A 71 17.83 -6.90 6.59
CA GLU A 71 17.55 -6.39 7.95
C GLU A 71 16.98 -4.97 7.91
N GLU A 72 17.55 -4.12 7.06
CA GLU A 72 17.06 -2.74 6.85
C GLU A 72 15.65 -2.74 6.28
N THR A 73 15.36 -3.65 5.34
CA THR A 73 14.02 -3.81 4.75
C THR A 73 12.98 -4.20 5.79
N VAL A 74 13.30 -5.19 6.64
CA VAL A 74 12.43 -5.60 7.74
C VAL A 74 12.21 -4.44 8.71
N ALA A 75 13.28 -3.72 9.08
CA ALA A 75 13.20 -2.59 10.00
C ALA A 75 12.35 -1.44 9.43
N LEU A 76 12.48 -1.12 8.14
CA LEU A 76 11.70 -0.06 7.49
C LEU A 76 10.22 -0.40 7.41
N ILE A 77 9.88 -1.62 6.97
CA ILE A 77 8.48 -2.03 6.79
C ILE A 77 7.78 -2.15 8.14
N ALA A 78 8.36 -2.88 9.09
CA ALA A 78 7.76 -3.05 10.41
C ALA A 78 7.75 -1.74 11.21
N GLY A 79 8.82 -0.95 11.11
CA GLY A 79 8.90 0.35 11.76
C GLY A 79 7.88 1.34 11.21
N GLY A 80 7.71 1.38 9.88
CA GLY A 80 6.70 2.22 9.22
C GLY A 80 5.28 1.79 9.57
N HIS A 81 4.94 0.52 9.38
CA HIS A 81 3.61 -0.03 9.66
C HIS A 81 3.30 -0.19 11.16
N THR A 82 4.21 0.16 12.06
CA THR A 82 3.87 0.37 13.48
C THR A 82 2.91 1.55 13.67
N PHE A 83 2.86 2.47 12.69
CA PHE A 83 2.05 3.68 12.72
C PHE A 83 0.93 3.68 11.67
N GLY A 84 -0.12 4.42 11.98
CA GLY A 84 -1.19 4.77 11.04
C GLY A 84 -2.03 3.58 10.59
N LYS A 85 -2.60 3.74 9.40
CA LYS A 85 -3.49 2.79 8.73
C LYS A 85 -3.51 3.06 7.22
N THR A 86 -4.02 2.10 6.45
CA THR A 86 -4.40 2.31 5.05
C THR A 86 -5.83 2.88 4.95
N HIS A 87 -6.26 3.27 3.75
CA HIS A 87 -7.60 3.86 3.52
C HIS A 87 -8.26 3.28 2.25
N GLY A 88 -9.46 2.75 2.41
CA GLY A 88 -10.20 1.94 1.46
C GLY A 88 -11.66 1.76 1.89
N ALA A 89 -12.27 2.82 2.43
CA ALA A 89 -13.61 2.80 3.02
C ALA A 89 -14.74 2.43 2.03
N GLY A 90 -14.52 2.60 0.73
CA GLY A 90 -15.52 2.35 -0.30
C GLY A 90 -14.90 2.11 -1.68
N ASP A 91 -15.77 2.02 -2.69
CA ASP A 91 -15.39 1.74 -4.07
C ASP A 91 -14.38 2.76 -4.63
N ALA A 92 -13.21 2.26 -5.06
CA ALA A 92 -12.15 3.08 -5.63
C ALA A 92 -12.58 3.81 -6.92
N ALA A 93 -13.61 3.33 -7.62
CA ALA A 93 -14.18 4.01 -8.80
C ALA A 93 -14.83 5.37 -8.47
N LEU A 94 -15.07 5.66 -7.19
CA LEU A 94 -15.60 6.94 -6.73
C LEU A 94 -14.52 8.00 -6.49
N VAL A 95 -13.25 7.63 -6.60
CA VAL A 95 -12.10 8.55 -6.50
C VAL A 95 -11.88 9.24 -7.84
N GLY A 96 -11.83 10.57 -7.84
CA GLY A 96 -11.59 11.38 -9.02
C GLY A 96 -10.14 11.36 -9.51
N ALA A 97 -9.86 12.18 -10.53
CA ALA A 97 -8.54 12.28 -11.14
C ALA A 97 -7.45 12.71 -10.15
N GLU A 98 -6.23 12.25 -10.40
CA GLU A 98 -4.99 12.67 -9.74
C GLU A 98 -4.72 14.18 -9.91
N PRO A 99 -3.80 14.80 -9.13
CA PRO A 99 -3.59 16.25 -9.14
C PRO A 99 -3.37 16.87 -10.51
N GLU A 100 -2.55 16.25 -11.38
CA GLU A 100 -2.27 16.75 -12.74
C GLU A 100 -3.43 16.54 -13.72
N GLY A 101 -4.36 15.64 -13.41
CA GLY A 101 -5.60 15.40 -14.17
C GLY A 101 -6.82 16.13 -13.61
N ALA A 102 -6.68 16.83 -12.48
CA ALA A 102 -7.78 17.51 -11.80
C ALA A 102 -8.09 18.90 -12.39
N GLY A 103 -9.30 19.39 -12.14
CA GLY A 103 -9.71 20.74 -12.53
C GLY A 103 -8.95 21.83 -11.76
N ILE A 104 -8.75 23.00 -12.36
CA ILE A 104 -8.00 24.11 -11.77
C ILE A 104 -8.60 24.61 -10.43
N GLU A 105 -9.91 24.45 -10.25
CA GLU A 105 -10.62 24.76 -9.01
C GLU A 105 -10.16 23.91 -7.82
N ALA A 106 -9.55 22.75 -8.06
CA ALA A 106 -8.97 21.91 -7.02
C ALA A 106 -7.63 22.45 -6.48
N GLN A 107 -7.06 23.49 -7.10
CA GLN A 107 -5.88 24.23 -6.62
C GLN A 107 -4.68 23.32 -6.30
N GLY A 108 -4.41 22.37 -7.20
CA GLY A 108 -3.29 21.42 -7.06
C GLY A 108 -3.58 20.19 -6.20
N LEU A 109 -4.82 20.02 -5.72
CA LEU A 109 -5.29 18.79 -5.11
C LEU A 109 -5.91 17.86 -6.16
N GLY A 110 -5.89 16.55 -5.88
CA GLY A 110 -6.51 15.51 -6.69
C GLY A 110 -7.22 14.48 -5.82
N TRP A 111 -7.66 13.38 -6.44
CA TRP A 111 -8.30 12.23 -5.79
C TRP A 111 -9.53 12.60 -4.95
N SER A 112 -10.27 13.64 -5.36
CA SER A 112 -11.52 14.00 -4.70
C SER A 112 -12.51 12.84 -4.77
N SER A 113 -12.95 12.36 -3.62
CA SER A 113 -13.82 11.19 -3.51
C SER A 113 -15.29 11.58 -3.47
N LYS A 114 -16.11 10.87 -4.23
CA LYS A 114 -17.58 10.97 -4.19
C LYS A 114 -18.23 10.01 -3.17
N TYR A 115 -17.42 9.21 -2.47
CA TYR A 115 -17.92 8.28 -1.47
C TYR A 115 -18.23 9.00 -0.16
N ALA A 116 -19.50 9.07 0.20
CA ALA A 116 -19.96 9.71 1.45
C ALA A 116 -19.36 11.12 1.64
N THR A 117 -18.57 11.36 2.70
CA THR A 117 -17.89 12.65 2.90
C THR A 117 -16.59 12.78 2.11
N GLY A 118 -16.03 11.67 1.63
CA GLY A 118 -14.80 11.58 0.86
C GLY A 118 -13.51 11.74 1.66
N ILE A 119 -13.59 11.94 2.98
CA ILE A 119 -12.47 12.21 3.88
C ILE A 119 -12.68 11.49 5.22
N ALA A 120 -11.65 11.49 6.08
CA ALA A 120 -11.70 10.89 7.41
C ALA A 120 -12.15 9.42 7.38
N GLY A 121 -13.25 9.06 8.05
CA GLY A 121 -13.78 7.69 8.07
C GLY A 121 -14.19 7.17 6.70
N ASP A 122 -14.45 8.07 5.74
CA ASP A 122 -14.83 7.75 4.36
C ASP A 122 -13.66 7.86 3.38
N ALA A 123 -12.42 8.02 3.89
CA ALA A 123 -11.26 8.20 3.04
C ALA A 123 -10.95 6.94 2.21
N ILE A 124 -10.58 7.16 0.96
CA ILE A 124 -10.09 6.13 0.04
C ILE A 124 -8.74 6.60 -0.49
N THR A 125 -7.72 5.76 -0.38
CA THR A 125 -6.38 6.02 -0.91
C THR A 125 -5.89 4.78 -1.65
N SER A 126 -5.39 3.78 -0.93
CA SER A 126 -4.92 2.52 -1.53
C SER A 126 -6.02 1.56 -1.90
N GLY A 127 -7.24 1.73 -1.35
CA GLY A 127 -8.31 0.73 -1.44
C GLY A 127 -8.20 -0.39 -0.39
N LEU A 128 -7.02 -0.62 0.19
CA LEU A 128 -6.85 -1.43 1.40
C LEU A 128 -7.42 -0.72 2.64
N GLU A 129 -7.98 -1.47 3.59
CA GLU A 129 -8.50 -0.95 4.86
C GLU A 129 -7.94 -1.75 6.05
N VAL A 130 -6.69 -1.43 6.42
CA VAL A 130 -5.86 -2.16 7.39
C VAL A 130 -5.29 -1.18 8.41
N THR A 131 -5.41 -1.53 9.68
CA THR A 131 -4.69 -0.90 10.79
C THR A 131 -3.89 -1.99 11.49
N TRP A 132 -2.57 -1.85 11.50
CA TRP A 132 -1.68 -2.96 11.92
C TRP A 132 -1.51 -3.08 13.43
N THR A 133 -1.69 -1.98 14.18
CA THR A 133 -1.41 -1.91 15.62
C THR A 133 -2.61 -1.40 16.42
N THR A 134 -2.67 -1.76 17.70
CA THR A 134 -3.65 -1.23 18.65
C THR A 134 -3.31 0.17 19.14
N THR A 135 -2.12 0.68 18.81
CA THR A 135 -1.66 2.03 19.15
C THR A 135 -1.10 2.76 17.91
N PRO A 136 -1.93 3.10 16.90
CA PRO A 136 -1.46 3.59 15.59
C PRO A 136 -0.65 4.90 15.63
N THR A 137 -0.69 5.64 16.74
CA THR A 137 0.01 6.92 16.91
C THR A 137 1.16 6.83 17.92
N LYS A 138 1.55 5.62 18.33
CA LYS A 138 2.59 5.39 19.33
C LYS A 138 3.49 4.23 18.94
N TRP A 139 4.80 4.49 19.02
CA TRP A 139 5.81 3.43 18.83
C TRP A 139 5.64 2.29 19.84
N SER A 140 5.65 1.06 19.34
CA SER A 140 5.65 -0.18 20.13
C SER A 140 6.13 -1.35 19.26
N ASN A 141 6.32 -2.54 19.85
CA ASN A 141 6.55 -3.77 19.08
C ASN A 141 5.25 -4.42 18.59
N ASN A 142 4.09 -3.76 18.75
CA ASN A 142 2.79 -4.39 18.52
C ASN A 142 2.59 -4.87 17.08
N PHE A 143 3.26 -4.26 16.09
CA PHE A 143 3.26 -4.79 14.72
C PHE A 143 3.75 -6.24 14.67
N PHE A 144 4.92 -6.53 15.25
CA PHE A 144 5.46 -7.89 15.29
C PHE A 144 4.68 -8.80 16.23
N ASP A 145 4.23 -8.28 17.37
CA ASP A 145 3.40 -9.05 18.30
C ASP A 145 2.12 -9.53 17.59
N ASN A 146 1.44 -8.66 16.83
CA ASN A 146 0.26 -9.04 16.07
C ASN A 146 0.62 -10.00 14.92
N LEU A 147 1.67 -9.68 14.15
CA LEU A 147 2.08 -10.48 12.98
C LEU A 147 2.38 -11.94 13.35
N PHE A 148 3.09 -12.16 14.45
CA PHE A 148 3.55 -13.51 14.84
C PHE A 148 2.60 -14.26 15.77
N ASN A 149 1.76 -13.58 16.55
CA ASN A 149 0.87 -14.25 17.50
C ASN A 149 -0.55 -14.53 16.96
N TYR A 150 -0.89 -13.99 15.79
CA TYR A 150 -2.13 -14.34 15.11
C TYR A 150 -1.88 -15.23 13.89
N GLU A 151 -2.85 -16.11 13.64
CA GLU A 151 -3.01 -16.75 12.35
C GLU A 151 -3.80 -15.84 11.42
N TRP A 152 -3.40 -15.75 10.15
CA TRP A 152 -3.99 -14.81 9.19
C TRP A 152 -4.75 -15.54 8.08
N GLU A 153 -5.92 -15.01 7.70
CA GLU A 153 -6.68 -15.47 6.54
C GLU A 153 -6.92 -14.34 5.54
N LEU A 154 -6.93 -14.72 4.25
CA LEU A 154 -7.17 -13.80 3.15
C LEU A 154 -8.63 -13.32 3.20
N THR A 155 -8.81 -12.02 3.08
CA THR A 155 -10.11 -11.36 3.00
C THR A 155 -10.07 -10.23 1.97
N LYS A 156 -11.18 -9.51 1.82
CA LYS A 156 -11.32 -8.35 0.95
C LYS A 156 -11.64 -7.09 1.75
N SER A 157 -11.04 -5.97 1.37
CA SER A 157 -11.40 -4.65 1.88
C SER A 157 -12.81 -4.24 1.42
N PRO A 158 -13.40 -3.17 1.98
CA PRO A 158 -14.63 -2.58 1.44
C PRO A 158 -14.52 -2.16 -0.04
N ALA A 159 -13.32 -1.79 -0.50
CA ALA A 159 -13.02 -1.49 -1.90
C ALA A 159 -12.72 -2.73 -2.77
N GLY A 160 -12.71 -3.93 -2.19
CA GLY A 160 -12.43 -5.19 -2.90
C GLY A 160 -10.95 -5.56 -3.05
N ALA A 161 -10.02 -4.87 -2.36
CA ALA A 161 -8.60 -5.18 -2.36
C ALA A 161 -8.28 -6.41 -1.50
N HIS A 162 -7.32 -7.24 -1.89
CA HIS A 162 -6.81 -8.37 -1.11
C HIS A 162 -6.08 -7.88 0.14
N GLN A 163 -6.53 -8.33 1.31
CA GLN A 163 -5.87 -8.06 2.59
C GLN A 163 -6.00 -9.24 3.53
N TRP A 164 -5.40 -9.13 4.72
CA TRP A 164 -5.38 -10.20 5.70
C TRP A 164 -6.08 -9.76 6.99
N THR A 165 -6.79 -10.68 7.62
CA THR A 165 -7.43 -10.49 8.93
C THR A 165 -7.06 -11.65 9.86
N PRO A 166 -6.99 -11.44 11.19
CA PRO A 166 -6.79 -12.54 12.11
C PRO A 166 -7.93 -13.57 12.01
N LYS A 167 -7.58 -14.86 11.95
CA LYS A 167 -8.53 -15.97 11.88
C LYS A 167 -9.43 -16.01 13.11
N ALA A 168 -10.65 -16.51 12.91
CA ALA A 168 -11.64 -16.74 13.97
C ALA A 168 -11.94 -15.51 14.84
N GLY A 169 -11.72 -14.30 14.31
CA GLY A 169 -11.97 -13.05 15.02
C GLY A 169 -10.97 -12.77 16.16
N ALA A 170 -9.78 -13.37 16.12
CA ALA A 170 -8.74 -13.07 17.09
C ALA A 170 -8.40 -11.56 17.09
N GLY A 171 -8.32 -10.96 18.28
CA GLY A 171 -8.04 -9.53 18.40
C GLY A 171 -9.19 -8.59 17.97
N ALA A 172 -10.40 -9.10 17.74
CA ALA A 172 -11.57 -8.27 17.44
C ALA A 172 -11.81 -7.20 18.53
N GLY A 173 -11.99 -5.96 18.09
CA GLY A 173 -12.23 -4.81 18.98
C GLY A 173 -10.99 -4.27 19.70
N LEU A 174 -9.79 -4.84 19.48
CA LEU A 174 -8.55 -4.32 20.08
C LEU A 174 -7.98 -3.12 19.32
N VAL A 175 -8.26 -3.05 18.02
CA VAL A 175 -7.80 -1.96 17.15
C VAL A 175 -8.83 -0.83 17.22
N PRO A 176 -8.43 0.38 17.64
CA PRO A 176 -9.35 1.51 17.75
C PRO A 176 -9.77 2.02 16.37
N ASP A 177 -11.00 2.53 16.28
CA ASP A 177 -11.44 3.30 15.12
C ASP A 177 -10.70 4.66 15.08
N ALA A 178 -10.37 5.14 13.88
CA ALA A 178 -9.61 6.37 13.71
C ALA A 178 -10.40 7.65 13.98
N HIS A 179 -11.74 7.59 13.86
CA HIS A 179 -12.64 8.74 13.92
C HIS A 179 -13.81 8.57 14.88
N ASN A 180 -14.13 7.34 15.30
CA ASN A 180 -15.13 7.06 16.32
C ASN A 180 -14.46 6.78 17.68
N PRO A 181 -14.65 7.65 18.69
CA PRO A 181 -14.04 7.48 20.01
C PRO A 181 -14.80 6.51 20.94
N SER A 182 -15.95 5.99 20.51
CA SER A 182 -16.85 5.16 21.32
C SER A 182 -16.46 3.70 21.36
#